data_AF-A0AA42BUN9-F1
#
_entry.id   AF-A0AA42BUN9-F1
#
_cell.length_a   1.000
_cell.length_b   1.000
_cell.length_c   1.000
_cell.angle_alpha   90.00
_cell.angle_beta   90.00
_cell.angle_gamma   90.00
#
_symmetry.space_group_name_H-M   'P 1'
#
loop_
_entity.id
_entity.type
_entity.pdbx_description
1 polymer ?
#
loop_
_entity_poly.entity_id
_entity_poly.type
_entity_poly.pdbx_seq_one_letter_code
_entity_poly.pdbx_strand_id
1 'polypeptide(L)'
;MKKWTKWAAAFVLALAVLVLPFGQGRSVAFAQTPTATLVVIGDASHKVMVCPKQVELKADTKALDVLKEAVGAENVTVEGYLTAIKDLKQGDGGPNSYWGFRINDVDASEGSDTYTVKAGDVIEFRYVLDWANTDERPVNEVLTALGSCGTGVVLPNPGQTPPDTPKETVPQADAAKMKNSAAAYVLQQGVKSDWQLIGLARAGVELPKDLKEKYLMILEERVNDTSKRLQGTDLARTILAVTAAGGYAEQFAGKNLVEKMYNDTATENMNAATGYTYALLALTSRDYEIPSSAKWTREKLVQHLLQLQHQDGGWAYSSELTAPSDADVTGMVLTSLAVQKDQPQVPAALEKARKFLQSSQLDNGGYGYDGAANTNTTAQAIMGLLALGIDPAGAEFTKNGHNPLQSLASFQLDNGGFKYVEKYTAADGMATEQALYTLAQYAYFKEGKGSIFRWTLTAAPKPAPAPVQVPTPAQPSTVPPVSNTTAPAQTASGQTGTSAASGQTLPDTAMFGASETAAAAGGLVLILAGATLWRRKAA
;
A
#
# COMPACT_ATOMS: atom_id res chain seq x y z
N MET A 1 26.33 -44.69 83.74
CA MET A 1 26.56 -46.11 83.40
C MET A 1 27.01 -46.18 81.94
N LYS A 2 28.32 -46.27 81.66
CA LYS A 2 29.00 -47.46 81.06
C LYS A 2 28.08 -48.18 80.05
N LYS A 3 28.35 -48.21 78.74
CA LYS A 3 29.48 -48.88 78.05
C LYS A 3 29.62 -48.29 76.62
N TRP A 4 30.79 -47.80 76.22
CA TRP A 4 31.72 -48.48 75.29
C TRP A 4 31.08 -48.87 73.95
N THR A 5 31.25 -48.04 72.92
CA THR A 5 32.31 -48.15 71.88
C THR A 5 32.34 -49.50 71.16
N LYS A 6 31.82 -49.51 69.92
CA LYS A 6 32.48 -50.16 68.79
C LYS A 6 32.57 -49.12 67.67
N TRP A 7 33.76 -48.56 67.46
CA TRP A 7 34.59 -48.86 66.29
C TRP A 7 33.80 -48.58 65.00
N ALA A 8 33.84 -47.35 64.47
CA ALA A 8 34.90 -46.82 63.62
C ALA A 8 35.16 -47.67 62.37
N ALA A 9 35.10 -47.01 61.22
CA ALA A 9 35.51 -47.48 59.89
C ALA A 9 34.52 -48.37 59.13
N ALA A 10 33.45 -47.75 58.62
CA ALA A 10 32.98 -47.97 57.24
C ALA A 10 31.87 -46.96 56.91
N PHE A 11 32.26 -45.72 56.54
CA PHE A 11 31.64 -44.87 55.50
C PHE A 11 32.23 -43.46 55.58
N VAL A 12 33.50 -43.35 55.18
CA VAL A 12 34.06 -42.11 54.63
C VAL A 12 33.95 -42.28 53.11
N LEU A 13 33.52 -41.21 52.43
CA LEU A 13 32.92 -41.08 51.08
C LEU A 13 31.40 -41.35 51.08
N ALA A 14 30.50 -40.38 50.94
CA ALA A 14 30.61 -39.06 50.31
C ALA A 14 29.81 -38.01 51.09
N LEU A 15 30.50 -37.03 51.67
CA LEU A 15 29.90 -35.76 52.11
C LEU A 15 30.96 -34.66 52.11
N ALA A 16 31.26 -34.16 50.92
CA ALA A 16 31.82 -32.84 50.64
C ALA A 16 31.21 -32.49 49.27
N VAL A 17 30.21 -31.63 49.18
CA VAL A 17 30.34 -30.17 49.19
C VAL A 17 29.03 -29.55 49.70
N LEU A 18 29.09 -28.77 50.79
CA LEU A 18 28.01 -27.85 51.16
C LEU A 18 28.57 -26.68 51.96
N VAL A 19 29.18 -25.74 51.24
CA VAL A 19 29.27 -24.34 51.64
C VAL A 19 29.15 -23.51 50.37
N LEU A 20 28.07 -22.71 50.26
CA LEU A 20 27.95 -21.39 49.61
C LEU A 20 26.45 -21.02 49.44
N PRO A 21 26.10 -19.72 49.36
CA PRO A 21 25.60 -18.89 50.43
C PRO A 21 24.06 -18.77 50.48
N PHE A 22 23.53 -18.48 51.65
CA PHE A 22 22.16 -17.99 51.84
C PHE A 22 21.97 -16.68 51.06
N GLY A 23 20.99 -16.67 50.14
CA GLY A 23 20.49 -15.42 49.57
C GLY A 23 19.92 -15.53 48.17
N GLN A 24 18.86 -16.32 47.96
CA GLN A 24 17.80 -15.99 46.99
C GLN A 24 16.48 -16.62 47.47
N GLY A 25 15.56 -15.79 47.95
CA GLY A 25 14.17 -16.18 48.10
C GLY A 25 13.62 -16.48 46.72
N ARG A 26 13.29 -17.74 46.45
CA ARG A 26 12.45 -18.09 45.30
C ARG A 26 11.04 -17.63 45.62
N SER A 27 10.66 -16.47 45.10
CA SER A 27 9.26 -16.13 44.93
C SER A 27 8.64 -17.19 44.02
N VAL A 28 7.82 -18.08 44.56
CA VAL A 28 6.94 -18.92 43.75
C VAL A 28 5.87 -17.96 43.22
N ALA A 29 6.07 -17.45 42.01
CA ALA A 29 5.03 -16.76 41.29
C ALA A 29 3.98 -17.80 40.90
N PHE A 30 2.81 -17.77 41.55
CA PHE A 30 1.64 -18.44 41.02
C PHE A 30 1.30 -17.76 39.69
N ALA A 31 1.37 -18.49 38.58
CA ALA A 31 0.90 -17.99 37.30
C ALA A 31 -0.59 -17.63 37.45
N GLN A 32 -0.94 -16.35 37.31
CA GLN A 32 -2.35 -15.93 37.27
C GLN A 32 -2.99 -16.55 36.03
N THR A 33 -4.13 -17.23 36.21
CA THR A 33 -4.93 -17.74 35.09
C THR A 33 -5.33 -16.56 34.21
N PRO A 34 -5.13 -16.63 32.88
CA PRO A 34 -5.56 -15.56 31.99
C PRO A 34 -7.08 -15.39 32.07
N THR A 35 -7.55 -14.16 32.20
CA THR A 35 -8.98 -13.83 32.28
C THR A 35 -9.39 -12.81 31.23
N ALA A 36 -10.62 -12.87 30.75
CA ALA A 36 -11.29 -11.80 29.99
C ALA A 36 -12.52 -11.29 30.76
N THR A 37 -13.20 -10.27 30.25
CA THR A 37 -14.45 -9.73 30.81
C THR A 37 -15.57 -9.85 29.77
N LEU A 38 -16.69 -10.47 30.13
CA LEU A 38 -17.90 -10.51 29.31
C LEU A 38 -18.91 -9.46 29.79
N VAL A 39 -19.57 -8.80 28.83
CA VAL A 39 -20.73 -7.94 29.06
C VAL A 39 -21.78 -8.19 27.96
N VAL A 40 -23.06 -8.22 28.36
CA VAL A 40 -24.18 -8.40 27.44
C VAL A 40 -25.21 -7.31 27.68
N ILE A 41 -25.50 -6.53 26.65
CA ILE A 41 -26.38 -5.37 26.68
C ILE A 41 -27.53 -5.61 25.71
N GLY A 42 -28.77 -5.62 26.22
CA GLY A 42 -29.98 -5.71 25.43
C GLY A 42 -30.55 -4.33 25.08
N ASP A 43 -31.80 -4.31 24.62
CA ASP A 43 -32.54 -3.08 24.34
C ASP A 43 -32.93 -2.29 25.61
N ALA A 44 -33.73 -1.22 25.45
CA ALA A 44 -34.19 -0.38 26.56
C ALA A 44 -34.99 -1.14 27.65
N SER A 45 -35.67 -2.24 27.29
CA SER A 45 -36.44 -3.07 28.21
C SER A 45 -35.57 -4.12 28.91
N HIS A 46 -34.61 -4.70 28.20
CA HIS A 46 -33.70 -5.73 28.70
C HIS A 46 -32.48 -5.18 29.45
N LYS A 47 -32.09 -3.92 29.17
CA LYS A 47 -30.96 -3.21 29.78
C LYS A 47 -29.67 -4.06 29.76
N VAL A 48 -28.87 -4.02 30.81
CA VAL A 48 -27.68 -4.87 30.94
C VAL A 48 -28.10 -6.28 31.37
N MET A 49 -28.02 -7.23 30.44
CA MET A 49 -28.45 -8.62 30.63
C MET A 49 -27.39 -9.47 31.35
N VAL A 50 -26.12 -9.09 31.19
CA VAL A 50 -24.97 -9.62 31.94
C VAL A 50 -24.08 -8.45 32.29
N CYS A 51 -24.01 -8.11 33.58
CA CYS A 51 -23.04 -7.14 34.07
C CYS A 51 -21.61 -7.65 33.84
N PRO A 52 -20.63 -6.74 33.64
CA PRO A 52 -19.24 -7.08 33.49
C PRO A 52 -18.78 -8.22 34.41
N LYS A 53 -18.47 -9.38 33.82
CA LYS A 53 -18.13 -10.60 34.53
C LYS A 53 -16.77 -11.09 34.05
N GLN A 54 -15.83 -11.30 34.97
CA GLN A 54 -14.58 -11.95 34.63
C GLN A 54 -14.81 -13.43 34.29
N VAL A 55 -14.12 -13.89 33.25
CA VAL A 55 -14.16 -15.26 32.75
C VAL A 55 -12.73 -15.78 32.66
N GLU A 56 -12.50 -16.98 33.19
CA GLU A 56 -11.20 -17.65 33.08
C GLU A 56 -11.05 -18.25 31.68
N LEU A 57 -9.89 -18.06 31.07
CA LEU A 57 -9.62 -18.52 29.72
C LEU A 57 -8.89 -19.86 29.73
N LYS A 58 -9.43 -20.80 28.97
CA LYS A 58 -8.72 -22.02 28.54
C LYS A 58 -8.08 -21.75 27.18
N ALA A 59 -7.11 -22.59 26.80
CA ALA A 59 -6.53 -22.53 25.46
C ALA A 59 -7.65 -22.59 24.39
N ASP A 60 -7.55 -21.73 23.38
CA ASP A 60 -8.45 -21.65 22.23
C ASP A 60 -9.93 -21.33 22.54
N THR A 61 -10.24 -20.78 23.72
CA THR A 61 -11.61 -20.40 24.11
C THR A 61 -12.22 -19.43 23.10
N LYS A 62 -13.40 -19.74 22.56
CA LYS A 62 -14.12 -18.86 21.62
C LYS A 62 -15.06 -17.91 22.34
N ALA A 63 -15.30 -16.73 21.77
CA ALA A 63 -16.18 -15.73 22.38
C ALA A 63 -17.64 -16.23 22.54
N LEU A 64 -18.12 -17.04 21.59
CA LEU A 64 -19.44 -17.67 21.67
C LEU A 64 -19.53 -18.69 22.81
N ASP A 65 -18.45 -19.41 23.10
CA ASP A 65 -18.40 -20.36 24.21
C ASP A 65 -18.46 -19.61 25.55
N VAL A 66 -17.74 -18.48 25.65
CA VAL A 66 -17.82 -17.58 26.81
C VAL A 66 -19.26 -17.07 27.01
N LEU A 67 -19.93 -16.64 25.94
CA LEU A 67 -21.32 -16.21 26.00
C LEU A 67 -22.23 -17.32 26.50
N LYS A 68 -22.17 -18.51 25.88
CA LYS A 68 -22.98 -19.68 26.24
C LYS A 68 -22.76 -20.11 27.69
N GLU A 69 -21.53 -20.06 28.18
CA GLU A 69 -21.22 -20.35 29.59
C GLU A 69 -21.85 -19.34 30.54
N ALA A 70 -21.89 -18.06 30.15
CA ALA A 70 -22.39 -17.00 31.01
C ALA A 70 -23.93 -16.92 31.06
N VAL A 71 -24.62 -17.18 29.96
CA VAL A 71 -26.08 -17.04 29.85
C VAL A 71 -26.83 -18.37 29.78
N GLY A 72 -26.14 -19.51 29.70
CA GLY A 72 -26.71 -20.82 29.43
C GLY A 72 -26.79 -21.08 27.93
N ALA A 73 -26.28 -22.22 27.46
CA ALA A 73 -26.20 -22.53 26.04
C ALA A 73 -27.59 -22.66 25.38
N GLU A 74 -28.60 -23.07 26.15
CA GLU A 74 -30.01 -23.13 25.74
C GLU A 74 -30.64 -21.76 25.51
N ASN A 75 -30.01 -20.70 26.01
CA ASN A 75 -30.46 -19.31 25.86
C ASN A 75 -29.69 -18.59 24.74
N VAL A 76 -28.97 -19.31 23.87
CA VAL A 76 -28.23 -18.71 22.75
C VAL A 76 -28.64 -19.41 21.47
N THR A 77 -29.22 -18.64 20.53
CA THR A 77 -29.60 -19.15 19.21
C THR A 77 -28.60 -18.67 18.16
N VAL A 78 -28.10 -19.61 17.35
CA VAL A 78 -27.18 -19.34 16.24
C VAL A 78 -27.73 -19.97 14.97
N GLU A 79 -28.01 -19.15 13.97
CA GLU A 79 -28.50 -19.57 12.65
C GLU A 79 -27.55 -19.05 11.57
N GLY A 80 -26.34 -19.61 11.54
CA GLY A 80 -25.20 -19.10 10.76
C GLY A 80 -24.48 -17.93 11.43
N TYR A 81 -25.19 -17.13 12.22
CA TYR A 81 -24.66 -16.09 13.11
C TYR A 81 -25.54 -15.99 14.36
N LEU A 82 -25.10 -15.23 15.37
CA LEU A 82 -25.85 -15.06 16.63
C LEU A 82 -27.16 -14.31 16.37
N THR A 83 -28.29 -14.98 16.58
CA THR A 83 -29.63 -14.42 16.30
C THR A 83 -30.47 -14.17 17.55
N ALA A 84 -30.14 -14.79 18.69
CA ALA A 84 -30.84 -14.51 19.95
C ALA A 84 -29.97 -14.75 21.18
N ILE A 85 -30.19 -13.94 22.23
CA ILE A 85 -29.70 -14.17 23.58
C ILE A 85 -30.89 -14.06 24.54
N LYS A 86 -31.14 -15.11 25.32
CA LYS A 86 -32.34 -15.30 26.15
C LYS A 86 -33.62 -15.11 25.34
N ASP A 87 -34.47 -14.18 25.75
CA ASP A 87 -35.75 -13.85 25.16
C ASP A 87 -35.70 -12.74 24.09
N LEU A 88 -34.52 -12.12 23.87
CA LEU A 88 -34.34 -11.05 22.89
C LEU A 88 -33.70 -11.57 21.60
N LYS A 89 -34.48 -11.54 20.52
CA LYS A 89 -34.12 -12.03 19.19
C LYS A 89 -33.89 -10.87 18.24
N GLN A 90 -32.96 -11.06 17.30
CA GLN A 90 -32.84 -10.22 16.13
C GLN A 90 -34.21 -10.00 15.47
N GLY A 91 -34.54 -8.76 15.16
CA GLY A 91 -35.83 -8.38 14.60
C GLY A 91 -36.84 -7.86 15.62
N ASP A 92 -36.67 -8.15 16.92
CA ASP A 92 -37.62 -7.70 17.96
C ASP A 92 -37.62 -6.17 18.14
N GLY A 93 -36.53 -5.50 17.76
CA GLY A 93 -36.42 -4.03 17.74
C GLY A 93 -36.83 -3.40 16.40
N GLY A 94 -37.31 -4.20 15.44
CA GLY A 94 -37.56 -3.83 14.06
C GLY A 94 -36.69 -4.59 13.07
N PRO A 95 -36.94 -4.51 11.75
CA PRO A 95 -36.27 -5.33 10.73
C PRO A 95 -34.75 -5.08 10.63
N ASN A 96 -34.28 -3.95 11.16
CA ASN A 96 -32.87 -3.57 11.18
C ASN A 96 -32.16 -3.91 12.50
N SER A 97 -32.87 -4.49 13.47
CA SER A 97 -32.28 -4.80 14.78
C SER A 97 -31.51 -6.11 14.74
N TYR A 98 -30.37 -6.18 15.45
CA TYR A 98 -29.48 -7.35 15.47
C TYR A 98 -28.58 -7.39 16.71
N TRP A 99 -27.92 -8.53 16.92
CA TRP A 99 -26.90 -8.71 17.94
C TRP A 99 -25.51 -8.34 17.39
N GLY A 100 -24.98 -7.22 17.84
CA GLY A 100 -23.58 -6.82 17.59
C GLY A 100 -22.63 -7.58 18.50
N PHE A 101 -21.46 -7.91 17.98
CA PHE A 101 -20.37 -8.57 18.69
C PHE A 101 -19.13 -7.68 18.61
N ARG A 102 -18.67 -7.20 19.77
CA ARG A 102 -17.58 -6.23 19.90
C ARG A 102 -16.50 -6.76 20.83
N ILE A 103 -15.25 -6.45 20.52
CA ILE A 103 -14.10 -6.72 21.35
C ILE A 103 -13.41 -5.39 21.65
N ASN A 104 -13.27 -5.07 22.94
CA ASN A 104 -12.58 -3.85 23.40
C ASN A 104 -13.15 -2.57 22.73
N ASP A 105 -14.48 -2.44 22.73
CA ASP A 105 -15.24 -1.34 22.09
C ASP A 105 -15.16 -1.25 20.56
N VAL A 106 -14.60 -2.25 19.88
CA VAL A 106 -14.54 -2.30 18.41
C VAL A 106 -15.39 -3.46 17.90
N ASP A 107 -16.15 -3.26 16.82
CA ASP A 107 -16.86 -4.36 16.15
C ASP A 107 -15.88 -5.45 15.71
N ALA A 108 -16.18 -6.71 16.07
CA ALA A 108 -15.29 -7.81 15.75
C ALA A 108 -15.30 -8.10 14.25
N SER A 109 -14.12 -8.25 13.65
CA SER A 109 -13.95 -8.63 12.24
C SER A 109 -14.17 -10.12 11.96
N GLU A 110 -14.41 -10.90 13.02
CA GLU A 110 -14.68 -12.34 12.98
C GLU A 110 -15.99 -12.62 13.74
N GLY A 111 -16.65 -13.73 13.40
CA GLY A 111 -17.81 -14.19 14.15
C GLY A 111 -17.44 -14.63 15.57
N SER A 112 -18.36 -14.49 16.52
CA SER A 112 -18.12 -14.91 17.91
C SER A 112 -17.78 -16.40 18.06
N ASP A 113 -18.17 -17.24 17.11
CA ASP A 113 -17.86 -18.67 17.00
C ASP A 113 -16.44 -18.96 16.51
N THR A 114 -15.77 -17.98 15.90
CA THR A 114 -14.43 -18.12 15.30
C THR A 114 -13.37 -17.34 16.06
N TYR A 115 -13.73 -16.22 16.67
CA TYR A 115 -12.82 -15.39 17.46
C TYR A 115 -12.29 -16.13 18.70
N THR A 116 -10.97 -16.33 18.78
CA THR A 116 -10.29 -16.83 19.99
C THR A 116 -10.05 -15.69 20.97
N VAL A 117 -10.60 -15.81 22.18
CA VAL A 117 -10.51 -14.82 23.25
C VAL A 117 -9.09 -14.73 23.80
N LYS A 118 -8.62 -13.50 24.01
CA LYS A 118 -7.32 -13.18 24.59
C LYS A 118 -7.47 -12.68 26.02
N ALA A 119 -6.41 -12.87 26.81
CA ALA A 119 -6.37 -12.36 28.18
C ALA A 119 -6.50 -10.83 28.17
N GLY A 120 -7.40 -10.30 29.00
CA GLY A 120 -7.69 -8.88 29.12
C GLY A 120 -8.79 -8.36 28.20
N ASP A 121 -9.30 -9.17 27.25
CA ASP A 121 -10.38 -8.74 26.37
C ASP A 121 -11.64 -8.35 27.14
N VAL A 122 -12.32 -7.32 26.65
CA VAL A 122 -13.71 -7.00 26.98
C VAL A 122 -14.56 -7.48 25.81
N ILE A 123 -15.26 -8.59 26.03
CA ILE A 123 -16.17 -9.24 25.09
C ILE A 123 -17.56 -8.64 25.30
N GLU A 124 -18.04 -7.91 24.32
CA GLU A 124 -19.33 -7.26 24.36
C GLU A 124 -20.28 -7.88 23.33
N PHE A 125 -21.47 -8.26 23.80
CA PHE A 125 -22.63 -8.52 22.93
C PHE A 125 -23.65 -7.42 23.17
N ARG A 126 -23.92 -6.60 22.15
CA ARG A 126 -24.81 -5.44 22.24
C ARG A 126 -25.96 -5.59 21.27
N TYR A 127 -27.19 -5.50 21.76
CA TYR A 127 -28.36 -5.46 20.90
C TYR A 127 -28.51 -4.08 20.27
N VAL A 128 -28.51 -4.04 18.94
CA VAL A 128 -28.58 -2.82 18.13
C VAL A 128 -29.97 -2.75 17.52
N LEU A 129 -30.63 -1.60 17.64
CA LEU A 129 -32.01 -1.41 17.14
C LEU A 129 -32.06 -1.13 15.63
N ASP A 130 -31.04 -0.45 15.10
CA ASP A 130 -30.94 -0.10 13.69
C ASP A 130 -29.48 -0.14 13.25
N TRP A 131 -29.13 -1.10 12.38
CA TRP A 131 -27.76 -1.25 11.87
C TRP A 131 -27.24 0.00 11.13
N ALA A 132 -28.13 0.82 10.58
CA ALA A 132 -27.75 2.07 9.90
C ALA A 132 -27.39 3.21 10.88
N ASN A 133 -27.68 3.05 12.18
CA ASN A 133 -27.44 4.03 13.23
C ASN A 133 -27.05 3.35 14.55
N THR A 134 -25.94 2.62 14.50
CA THR A 134 -25.44 1.84 15.64
C THR A 134 -24.87 2.78 16.71
N ASP A 135 -25.18 2.53 17.99
CA ASP A 135 -24.55 3.25 19.10
C ASP A 135 -23.10 2.77 19.26
N GLU A 136 -22.15 3.60 18.82
CA GLU A 136 -20.72 3.30 18.86
C GLU A 136 -20.06 3.63 20.19
N ARG A 137 -20.79 4.21 21.16
CA ARG A 137 -20.18 4.64 22.43
C ARG A 137 -19.46 3.48 23.14
N PRO A 138 -18.33 3.78 23.80
CA PRO A 138 -17.62 2.87 24.67
C PRO A 138 -18.55 2.16 25.67
N VAL A 139 -18.27 0.89 25.95
CA VAL A 139 -19.14 0.08 26.80
C VAL A 139 -19.29 0.66 28.21
N ASN A 140 -18.26 1.33 28.74
CA ASN A 140 -18.33 2.01 30.03
C ASN A 140 -19.33 3.18 30.04
N GLU A 141 -19.43 3.96 28.96
CA GLU A 141 -20.39 5.04 28.80
C GLU A 141 -21.81 4.50 28.68
N VAL A 142 -21.99 3.42 27.93
CA VAL A 142 -23.30 2.75 27.78
C VAL A 142 -23.76 2.16 29.11
N LEU A 143 -22.89 1.45 29.83
CA LEU A 143 -23.19 0.91 31.15
C LEU A 143 -23.51 2.00 32.18
N THR A 144 -22.80 3.13 32.12
CA THR A 144 -23.07 4.30 32.97
C THR A 144 -24.44 4.90 32.66
N ALA A 145 -24.79 5.05 31.38
CA ALA A 145 -26.09 5.55 30.95
C ALA A 145 -27.24 4.63 31.34
N LEU A 146 -27.03 3.30 31.35
CA LEU A 146 -28.03 2.29 31.70
C LEU A 146 -28.16 2.04 33.22
N GLY A 147 -27.20 2.50 34.04
CA GLY A 147 -27.30 2.62 35.50
C GLY A 147 -27.58 1.32 36.28
N SER A 148 -27.19 0.15 35.76
CA SER A 148 -27.75 -1.15 36.22
C SER A 148 -26.82 -2.09 36.99
N CYS A 149 -25.49 -1.87 37.01
CA CYS A 149 -24.55 -2.91 37.47
C CYS A 149 -23.94 -2.75 38.87
N GLY A 150 -24.32 -1.74 39.65
CA GLY A 150 -23.73 -1.49 40.97
C GLY A 150 -22.25 -1.07 40.90
N THR A 151 -21.79 -0.32 41.90
CA THR A 151 -20.41 0.21 41.92
C THR A 151 -19.42 -0.89 42.30
N GLY A 152 -18.54 -1.28 41.36
CA GLY A 152 -17.45 -2.21 41.70
C GLY A 152 -16.70 -2.86 40.54
N VAL A 153 -17.23 -2.89 39.31
CA VAL A 153 -16.49 -3.40 38.16
C VAL A 153 -15.88 -2.25 37.37
N VAL A 154 -14.59 -2.03 37.56
CA VAL A 154 -13.79 -1.20 36.66
C VAL A 154 -13.53 -2.06 35.43
N LEU A 155 -14.26 -1.82 34.35
CA LEU A 155 -13.85 -2.36 33.06
C LEU A 155 -12.45 -1.82 32.73
N PRO A 156 -11.53 -2.65 32.22
CA PRO A 156 -10.26 -2.15 31.68
C PRO A 156 -10.61 -1.00 30.75
N ASN A 157 -10.02 0.18 30.97
CA ASN A 157 -10.29 1.34 30.16
C ASN A 157 -9.90 0.95 28.71
N PRO A 158 -10.83 0.88 27.75
CA PRO A 158 -10.55 0.30 26.44
C PRO A 158 -9.55 1.14 25.61
N GLY A 159 -9.12 2.29 26.13
CA GLY A 159 -8.01 3.10 25.62
C GLY A 159 -6.76 3.20 26.52
N GLN A 160 -6.66 2.43 27.62
CA GLN A 160 -5.45 2.36 28.44
C GLN A 160 -5.14 0.90 28.80
N THR A 161 -4.05 0.40 28.23
CA THR A 161 -3.41 -0.85 28.67
C THR A 161 -3.12 -0.82 30.18
N PRO A 162 -3.20 -1.96 30.89
CA PRO A 162 -2.87 -2.05 32.32
C PRO A 162 -1.44 -1.54 32.62
N PRO A 163 -1.20 -0.95 33.81
CA PRO A 163 0.13 -0.52 34.19
C PRO A 163 1.03 -1.73 34.51
N ASP A 164 2.25 -1.68 33.98
CA ASP A 164 3.39 -2.54 34.29
C ASP A 164 3.24 -4.04 34.00
N THR A 165 3.02 -4.35 32.73
CA THR A 165 3.90 -5.34 32.07
C THR A 165 4.94 -4.53 31.32
N PRO A 166 6.25 -4.88 31.29
CA PRO A 166 7.22 -4.14 30.49
C PRO A 166 6.61 -3.93 29.12
N LYS A 167 6.56 -2.67 28.64
CA LYS A 167 6.27 -2.39 27.23
C LYS A 167 7.15 -3.35 26.46
N GLU A 168 6.57 -4.41 25.93
CA GLU A 168 7.17 -5.07 24.80
C GLU A 168 7.11 -3.96 23.77
N THR A 169 8.25 -3.30 23.58
CA THR A 169 8.47 -2.43 22.45
C THR A 169 7.97 -3.22 21.27
N VAL A 170 6.81 -2.83 20.70
CA VAL A 170 6.33 -3.42 19.46
C VAL A 170 7.56 -3.43 18.56
N PRO A 171 8.06 -4.60 18.12
CA PRO A 171 9.32 -4.63 17.42
C PRO A 171 9.24 -3.61 16.30
N GLN A 172 10.12 -2.61 16.36
CA GLN A 172 10.18 -1.61 15.31
C GLN A 172 10.40 -2.41 14.03
N ALA A 173 9.46 -2.31 13.08
CA ALA A 173 9.62 -2.98 11.80
C ALA A 173 10.98 -2.56 11.25
N ASP A 174 11.87 -3.53 11.08
CA ASP A 174 13.25 -3.26 10.68
C ASP A 174 13.23 -2.91 9.19
N ALA A 175 12.91 -1.64 8.90
CA ALA A 175 12.75 -1.13 7.55
C ALA A 175 14.01 -1.33 6.71
N ALA A 176 15.20 -1.32 7.33
CA ALA A 176 16.44 -1.61 6.65
C ALA A 176 16.50 -3.08 6.21
N LYS A 177 16.17 -4.01 7.11
CA LYS A 177 16.06 -5.44 6.76
C LYS A 177 15.00 -5.67 5.69
N MET A 178 13.79 -5.10 5.84
CA MET A 178 12.71 -5.24 4.88
C MET A 178 13.10 -4.74 3.48
N LYS A 179 13.75 -3.57 3.41
CA LYS A 179 14.25 -2.99 2.16
C LYS A 179 15.30 -3.90 1.52
N ASN A 180 16.25 -4.39 2.30
CA ASN A 180 17.36 -5.20 1.80
C ASN A 180 16.87 -6.57 1.28
N SER A 181 15.93 -7.22 1.99
CA SER A 181 15.33 -8.47 1.52
C SER A 181 14.46 -8.27 0.28
N ALA A 182 13.70 -7.17 0.20
CA ALA A 182 12.95 -6.80 -1.01
C ALA A 182 13.86 -6.56 -2.21
N ALA A 183 14.97 -5.83 -2.00
CA ALA A 183 15.95 -5.56 -3.04
C ALA A 183 16.60 -6.87 -3.54
N ALA A 184 16.99 -7.75 -2.62
CA ALA A 184 17.55 -9.05 -2.93
C ALA A 184 16.55 -9.92 -3.72
N TYR A 185 15.29 -9.96 -3.29
CA TYR A 185 14.21 -10.66 -3.99
C TYR A 185 14.05 -10.16 -5.43
N VAL A 186 13.97 -8.84 -5.64
CA VAL A 186 13.83 -8.25 -6.98
C VAL A 186 15.05 -8.56 -7.87
N LEU A 187 16.26 -8.49 -7.33
CA LEU A 187 17.48 -8.85 -8.08
C LEU A 187 17.49 -10.33 -8.45
N GLN A 188 17.10 -11.23 -7.54
CA GLN A 188 17.03 -12.66 -7.79
C GLN A 188 15.99 -13.02 -8.86
N GLN A 189 14.85 -12.33 -8.87
CA GLN A 189 13.78 -12.54 -9.86
C GLN A 189 14.07 -11.88 -11.22
N GLY A 190 15.12 -11.08 -11.30
CA GLY A 190 15.39 -10.18 -12.40
C GLY A 190 14.50 -8.93 -12.37
N VAL A 191 15.06 -7.80 -12.79
CA VAL A 191 14.35 -6.51 -12.83
C VAL A 191 13.35 -6.52 -14.00
N LYS A 192 12.05 -6.48 -13.68
CA LYS A 192 10.94 -6.63 -14.64
C LYS A 192 10.21 -5.33 -14.95
N SER A 193 10.47 -4.25 -14.20
CA SER A 193 9.81 -2.96 -14.38
C SER A 193 10.75 -1.78 -14.14
N ASP A 194 10.38 -0.62 -14.66
CA ASP A 194 11.14 0.63 -14.49
C ASP A 194 11.18 1.06 -13.03
N TRP A 195 10.08 0.87 -12.31
CA TRP A 195 9.93 1.22 -10.90
C TRP A 195 10.76 0.33 -9.98
N GLN A 196 10.91 -0.96 -10.30
CA GLN A 196 11.86 -1.84 -9.61
C GLN A 196 13.29 -1.34 -9.77
N LEU A 197 13.69 -0.92 -10.98
CA LEU A 197 15.01 -0.32 -11.19
C LEU A 197 15.18 0.95 -10.36
N ILE A 198 14.19 1.85 -10.36
CA ILE A 198 14.22 3.11 -9.59
C ILE A 198 14.36 2.80 -8.10
N GLY A 199 13.57 1.87 -7.56
CA GLY A 199 13.65 1.43 -6.17
C GLY A 199 15.02 0.86 -5.83
N LEU A 200 15.57 -0.04 -6.65
CA LEU A 200 16.90 -0.61 -6.45
C LEU A 200 18.01 0.45 -6.49
N ALA A 201 17.96 1.38 -7.45
CA ALA A 201 18.94 2.46 -7.58
C ALA A 201 18.98 3.38 -6.34
N ARG A 202 17.93 3.33 -5.50
CA ARG A 202 17.76 4.15 -4.29
C ARG A 202 17.77 3.35 -3.00
N ALA A 203 17.74 2.02 -3.08
CA ALA A 203 17.74 1.15 -1.92
C ALA A 203 19.10 1.08 -1.19
N GLY A 204 20.15 1.71 -1.73
CA GLY A 204 21.50 1.62 -1.18
C GLY A 204 22.22 0.30 -1.52
N VAL A 205 21.70 -0.43 -2.52
CA VAL A 205 22.36 -1.58 -3.12
C VAL A 205 23.18 -1.12 -4.33
N GLU A 206 24.36 -1.72 -4.52
CA GLU A 206 25.15 -1.48 -5.72
C GLU A 206 24.55 -2.26 -6.88
N LEU A 207 24.01 -1.52 -7.86
CA LEU A 207 23.48 -2.10 -9.08
C LEU A 207 24.63 -2.47 -10.04
N PRO A 208 24.70 -3.74 -10.52
CA PRO A 208 25.71 -4.17 -11.49
C PRO A 208 25.72 -3.28 -12.74
N LYS A 209 26.92 -2.98 -13.25
CA LYS A 209 27.11 -2.10 -14.40
C LYS A 209 26.42 -2.64 -15.66
N ASP A 210 26.56 -3.94 -15.90
CA ASP A 210 25.93 -4.66 -17.01
C ASP A 210 24.40 -4.61 -16.93
N LEU A 211 23.82 -4.68 -15.73
CA LEU A 211 22.39 -4.50 -15.52
C LEU A 211 21.94 -3.10 -15.97
N LYS A 212 22.66 -2.05 -15.57
CA LYS A 212 22.33 -0.67 -15.97
C LYS A 212 22.46 -0.46 -17.48
N GLU A 213 23.55 -0.93 -18.07
CA GLU A 213 23.79 -0.83 -19.52
C GLU A 213 22.70 -1.57 -20.32
N LYS A 214 22.37 -2.80 -19.92
CA LYS A 214 21.27 -3.57 -20.52
C LYS A 214 19.92 -2.84 -20.39
N TYR A 215 19.66 -2.22 -19.24
CA TYR A 215 18.41 -1.50 -19.03
C TYR A 215 18.32 -0.24 -19.90
N LEU A 216 19.43 0.50 -20.05
CA LEU A 216 19.51 1.64 -20.96
C LEU A 216 19.22 1.20 -22.41
N MET A 217 19.72 0.04 -22.86
CA MET A 217 19.40 -0.49 -24.19
C MET A 217 17.89 -0.76 -24.37
N ILE A 218 17.24 -1.34 -23.36
CA ILE A 218 15.78 -1.57 -23.37
C ILE A 218 15.01 -0.25 -23.47
N LEU A 219 15.45 0.77 -22.72
CA LEU A 219 14.83 2.10 -22.76
C LEU A 219 15.07 2.80 -24.10
N GLU A 220 16.25 2.63 -24.71
CA GLU A 220 16.56 3.19 -26.02
C GLU A 220 15.68 2.57 -27.12
N GLU A 221 15.49 1.25 -27.09
CA GLU A 221 14.56 0.56 -27.99
C GLU A 221 13.14 1.11 -27.83
N ARG A 222 12.65 1.25 -26.60
CA ARG A 222 11.33 1.85 -26.31
C ARG A 222 11.19 3.27 -26.85
N VAL A 223 12.23 4.08 -26.72
CA VAL A 223 12.23 5.48 -27.19
C VAL A 223 12.28 5.54 -28.72
N ASN A 224 12.90 4.57 -29.38
CA ASN A 224 13.02 4.48 -30.82
C ASN A 224 11.86 3.76 -31.51
N ASP A 225 11.06 2.99 -30.78
CA ASP A 225 9.85 2.36 -31.30
C ASP A 225 8.81 3.40 -31.72
N THR A 226 8.73 3.67 -33.03
CA THR A 226 7.76 4.60 -33.60
C THR A 226 6.37 4.01 -33.75
N SER A 227 6.19 2.69 -33.54
CA SER A 227 4.87 2.05 -33.60
C SER A 227 4.01 2.40 -32.38
N LYS A 228 4.64 2.81 -31.27
CA LYS A 228 4.00 3.23 -30.03
C LYS A 228 4.36 4.66 -29.71
N ARG A 229 3.34 5.51 -29.54
CA ARG A 229 3.58 6.89 -29.11
C ARG A 229 3.94 6.91 -27.62
N LEU A 230 5.22 7.12 -27.31
CA LEU A 230 5.69 7.36 -25.94
C LEU A 230 5.19 8.73 -25.45
N GLN A 231 4.28 8.74 -24.48
CA GLN A 231 3.64 9.95 -23.96
C GLN A 231 3.13 9.73 -22.53
N GLY A 232 2.78 10.82 -21.87
CA GLY A 232 2.20 10.87 -20.54
C GLY A 232 2.96 10.08 -19.47
N THR A 233 2.27 9.27 -18.67
CA THR A 233 2.90 8.51 -17.57
C THR A 233 4.02 7.59 -18.04
N ASP A 234 3.91 6.98 -19.23
CA ASP A 234 4.99 6.14 -19.77
C ASP A 234 6.24 6.97 -20.12
N LEU A 235 6.06 8.19 -20.63
CA LEU A 235 7.17 9.11 -20.88
C LEU A 235 7.80 9.56 -19.55
N ALA A 236 7.00 9.89 -18.54
CA ALA A 236 7.47 10.28 -17.21
C ALA A 236 8.30 9.17 -16.56
N ARG A 237 7.74 7.95 -16.56
CA ARG A 237 8.41 6.75 -16.05
C ARG A 237 9.71 6.48 -16.79
N THR A 238 9.73 6.65 -18.11
CA THR A 238 10.94 6.48 -18.93
C THR A 238 12.03 7.50 -18.56
N ILE A 239 11.68 8.78 -18.34
CA ILE A 239 12.65 9.82 -17.89
C ILE A 239 13.28 9.45 -16.55
N LEU A 240 12.45 9.00 -15.59
CA LEU A 240 12.91 8.57 -14.27
C LEU A 240 13.80 7.32 -14.36
N ALA A 241 13.43 6.35 -15.20
CA ALA A 241 14.17 5.11 -15.41
C ALA A 241 15.54 5.35 -16.08
N VAL A 242 15.59 6.20 -17.11
CA VAL A 242 16.85 6.63 -17.75
C VAL A 242 17.78 7.22 -16.70
N THR A 243 17.24 8.11 -15.86
CA THR A 243 18.01 8.74 -14.77
C THR A 243 18.50 7.71 -13.75
N ALA A 244 17.64 6.78 -13.32
CA ALA A 244 17.98 5.73 -12.37
C ALA A 244 19.06 4.75 -12.90
N ALA A 245 19.05 4.49 -14.22
CA ALA A 245 20.09 3.69 -14.88
C ALA A 245 21.41 4.46 -15.10
N GLY A 246 21.43 5.77 -14.86
CA GLY A 246 22.61 6.63 -15.02
C GLY A 246 22.72 7.33 -16.39
N GLY A 247 21.65 7.33 -17.18
CA GLY A 247 21.56 8.08 -18.44
C GLY A 247 21.06 9.52 -18.28
N TYR A 248 21.02 10.25 -19.40
CA TYR A 248 20.64 11.66 -19.47
C TYR A 248 19.39 11.83 -20.35
N ALA A 249 18.22 12.05 -19.74
CA ALA A 249 16.93 12.08 -20.46
C ALA A 249 16.80 13.24 -21.47
N GLU A 250 17.55 14.32 -21.28
CA GLU A 250 17.65 15.48 -22.17
C GLU A 250 18.34 15.18 -23.51
N GLN A 251 19.07 14.06 -23.60
CA GLN A 251 19.81 13.67 -24.80
C GLN A 251 19.83 12.15 -25.04
N PHE A 252 18.77 11.47 -24.59
CA PHE A 252 18.69 10.02 -24.63
C PHE A 252 18.20 9.51 -25.99
N ALA A 253 18.89 8.53 -26.57
CA ALA A 253 18.58 7.99 -27.91
C ALA A 253 18.46 9.08 -29.00
N GLY A 254 19.27 10.15 -28.90
CA GLY A 254 19.23 11.29 -29.81
C GLY A 254 17.99 12.19 -29.67
N LYS A 255 17.22 12.07 -28.59
CA LYS A 255 15.99 12.83 -28.33
C LYS A 255 16.04 13.52 -26.97
N ASN A 256 15.38 14.67 -26.87
CA ASN A 256 15.15 15.35 -25.61
C ASN A 256 13.80 14.92 -25.02
N LEU A 257 13.82 13.93 -24.13
CA LEU A 257 12.59 13.39 -23.51
C LEU A 257 11.97 14.39 -22.53
N VAL A 258 12.79 15.25 -21.90
CA VAL A 258 12.34 16.30 -20.98
C VAL A 258 11.56 17.37 -21.73
N GLU A 259 12.07 17.82 -22.88
CA GLU A 259 11.36 18.72 -23.78
C GLU A 259 10.06 18.13 -24.28
N LYS A 260 10.11 16.86 -24.69
CA LYS A 260 8.91 16.13 -25.08
C LYS A 260 7.87 16.12 -23.95
N MET A 261 8.28 15.95 -22.70
CA MET A 261 7.39 15.92 -21.53
C MET A 261 6.71 17.27 -21.30
N TYR A 262 7.46 18.37 -21.21
CA TYR A 262 6.84 19.68 -20.93
C TYR A 262 6.01 20.22 -22.10
N ASN A 263 6.13 19.64 -23.30
CA ASN A 263 5.31 19.94 -24.47
C ASN A 263 4.28 18.86 -24.80
N ASP A 264 4.14 17.83 -23.97
CA ASP A 264 3.28 16.69 -24.27
C ASP A 264 1.80 17.10 -24.27
N THR A 265 1.11 16.79 -25.36
CA THR A 265 -0.33 17.04 -25.51
C THR A 265 -1.16 15.95 -24.84
N ALA A 266 -0.58 14.76 -24.61
CA ALA A 266 -1.28 13.69 -23.88
C ALA A 266 -1.55 14.06 -22.42
N THR A 267 -0.74 14.96 -21.86
CA THR A 267 -0.92 15.49 -20.51
C THR A 267 -2.25 16.22 -20.34
N GLU A 268 -2.84 16.79 -21.41
CA GLU A 268 -4.18 17.39 -21.35
C GLU A 268 -5.31 16.37 -21.22
N ASN A 269 -5.08 15.13 -21.70
CA ASN A 269 -6.02 14.02 -21.58
C ASN A 269 -5.68 13.09 -20.41
N MET A 270 -4.76 13.50 -19.53
CA MET A 270 -4.58 12.89 -18.22
C MET A 270 -5.75 13.32 -17.33
N ASN A 271 -6.93 12.75 -17.54
CA ASN A 271 -8.12 13.03 -16.72
C ASN A 271 -8.00 12.45 -15.29
N ALA A 272 -6.78 12.35 -14.76
CA ALA A 272 -6.45 11.72 -13.48
C ALA A 272 -5.28 12.47 -12.83
N ALA A 273 -5.34 12.66 -11.51
CA ALA A 273 -4.28 13.33 -10.75
C ALA A 273 -2.91 12.63 -10.90
N THR A 274 -2.90 11.32 -11.15
CA THR A 274 -1.69 10.50 -11.30
C THR A 274 -0.82 10.92 -12.48
N GLY A 275 -1.42 11.28 -13.62
CA GLY A 275 -0.66 11.69 -14.80
C GLY A 275 0.16 12.97 -14.56
N TYR A 276 -0.49 14.00 -14.03
CA TYR A 276 0.16 15.27 -13.66
C TYR A 276 1.22 15.08 -12.58
N THR A 277 0.96 14.19 -11.62
CA THR A 277 1.91 13.81 -10.56
C THR A 277 3.21 13.28 -11.16
N TYR A 278 3.13 12.29 -12.06
CA TYR A 278 4.31 11.71 -12.67
C TYR A 278 5.05 12.67 -13.61
N ALA A 279 4.33 13.52 -14.36
CA ALA A 279 4.95 14.57 -15.15
C ALA A 279 5.76 15.54 -14.28
N LEU A 280 5.18 15.98 -13.15
CA LEU A 280 5.85 16.85 -12.19
C LEU A 280 7.07 16.17 -11.55
N LEU A 281 6.96 14.90 -11.15
CA LEU A 281 8.11 14.12 -10.64
C LEU A 281 9.23 14.00 -11.67
N ALA A 282 8.92 13.67 -12.92
CA ALA A 282 9.91 13.55 -13.99
C ALA A 282 10.64 14.89 -14.22
N LEU A 283 9.89 16.00 -14.31
CA LEU A 283 10.44 17.33 -14.56
C LEU A 283 11.23 17.90 -13.37
N THR A 284 10.95 17.46 -12.14
CA THR A 284 11.65 17.89 -10.92
C THR A 284 12.81 16.97 -10.53
N SER A 285 12.95 15.82 -11.20
CA SER A 285 13.90 14.79 -10.82
C SER A 285 15.37 15.20 -10.89
N ARG A 286 15.73 16.16 -11.75
CA ARG A 286 17.07 16.74 -11.87
C ARG A 286 17.05 18.27 -11.98
N ASP A 287 15.98 18.90 -11.52
CA ASP A 287 15.78 20.35 -11.64
C ASP A 287 15.94 20.89 -13.07
N TYR A 288 15.40 20.16 -14.05
CA TYR A 288 15.48 20.52 -15.46
C TYR A 288 15.03 21.96 -15.74
N GLU A 289 15.72 22.64 -16.64
CA GLU A 289 15.28 23.94 -17.13
C GLU A 289 14.03 23.77 -18.02
N ILE A 290 12.97 24.51 -17.69
CA ILE A 290 11.71 24.49 -18.43
C ILE A 290 11.44 25.91 -18.92
N PRO A 291 11.33 26.14 -20.23
CA PRO A 291 10.99 27.44 -20.77
C PRO A 291 9.64 27.93 -20.24
N SER A 292 9.50 29.23 -19.98
CA SER A 292 8.22 29.81 -19.59
C SER A 292 7.12 29.66 -20.67
N SER A 293 7.52 29.50 -21.92
CA SER A 293 6.65 29.20 -23.06
C SER A 293 6.21 27.74 -23.15
N ALA A 294 6.76 26.85 -22.30
CA ALA A 294 6.39 25.44 -22.29
C ALA A 294 4.89 25.28 -22.01
N LYS A 295 4.31 24.26 -22.65
CA LYS A 295 2.91 23.91 -22.44
C LYS A 295 2.64 23.60 -20.98
N TRP A 296 3.50 22.77 -20.37
CA TRP A 296 3.45 22.35 -18.97
C TRP A 296 4.69 22.83 -18.21
N THR A 297 4.54 23.95 -17.49
CA THR A 297 5.50 24.38 -16.48
C THR A 297 5.20 23.69 -15.14
N ARG A 298 6.15 23.76 -14.19
CA ARG A 298 5.93 23.21 -12.83
C ARG A 298 4.72 23.87 -12.16
N GLU A 299 4.56 25.17 -12.34
CA GLU A 299 3.46 25.95 -11.79
C GLU A 299 2.13 25.52 -12.38
N LYS A 300 2.06 25.28 -13.70
CA LYS A 300 0.84 24.78 -14.35
C LYS A 300 0.47 23.38 -13.85
N LEU A 301 1.45 22.47 -13.76
CA LEU A 301 1.21 21.12 -13.25
C LEU A 301 0.71 21.14 -11.80
N VAL A 302 1.32 21.98 -10.94
CA VAL A 302 0.87 22.17 -9.56
C VAL A 302 -0.53 22.75 -9.52
N GLN A 303 -0.84 23.79 -10.30
CA GLN A 303 -2.18 24.37 -10.37
C GLN A 303 -3.24 23.34 -10.77
N HIS A 304 -2.96 22.48 -11.75
CA HIS A 304 -3.87 21.41 -12.16
C HIS A 304 -4.09 20.39 -11.03
N LEU A 305 -3.02 19.96 -10.35
CA LEU A 305 -3.15 19.07 -9.18
C LEU A 305 -4.00 19.71 -8.07
N LEU A 306 -3.79 20.99 -7.77
CA LEU A 306 -4.58 21.71 -6.77
C LEU A 306 -6.06 21.83 -7.14
N GLN A 307 -6.39 22.01 -8.43
CA GLN A 307 -7.77 22.04 -8.93
C GLN A 307 -8.47 20.68 -8.82
N LEU A 308 -7.71 19.59 -8.80
CA LEU A 308 -8.22 18.23 -8.63
C LEU A 308 -8.34 17.80 -7.16
N GLN A 309 -8.00 18.67 -6.19
CA GLN A 309 -8.15 18.33 -4.78
C GLN A 309 -9.63 18.35 -4.38
N HIS A 310 -10.08 17.29 -3.74
CA HIS A 310 -11.45 17.14 -3.26
C HIS A 310 -11.68 17.94 -1.97
N GLN A 311 -12.94 18.10 -1.58
CA GLN A 311 -13.31 18.87 -0.38
C GLN A 311 -12.77 18.26 0.93
N ASP A 312 -12.67 16.93 0.98
CA ASP A 312 -12.09 16.18 2.09
C ASP A 312 -10.56 16.29 2.17
N GLY A 313 -9.92 16.89 1.16
CA GLY A 313 -8.48 17.11 1.09
C GLY A 313 -7.70 16.05 0.31
N GLY A 314 -8.34 14.97 -0.12
CA GLY A 314 -7.71 13.92 -0.92
C GLY A 314 -7.79 14.16 -2.42
N TRP A 315 -7.32 13.17 -3.17
CA TRP A 315 -7.45 13.07 -4.62
C TRP A 315 -7.97 11.69 -5.00
N ALA A 316 -8.64 11.59 -6.14
CA ALA A 316 -9.04 10.33 -6.74
C ALA A 316 -8.33 10.09 -8.07
N TYR A 317 -8.43 8.85 -8.55
CA TYR A 317 -8.00 8.52 -9.91
C TYR A 317 -8.86 9.24 -10.95
N SER A 318 -10.15 9.44 -10.66
CA SER A 318 -11.05 10.22 -11.51
C SER A 318 -10.75 11.72 -11.40
N SER A 319 -10.96 12.47 -12.49
CA SER A 319 -11.02 13.94 -12.46
C SER A 319 -12.32 14.48 -11.89
N GLU A 320 -13.30 13.62 -11.58
CA GLU A 320 -14.57 14.03 -10.98
C GLU A 320 -14.38 14.36 -9.50
N LEU A 321 -14.56 15.64 -9.14
CA LEU A 321 -14.43 16.14 -7.77
C LEU A 321 -15.46 15.56 -6.77
N THR A 322 -16.44 14.82 -7.27
CA THR A 322 -17.46 14.12 -6.47
C THR A 322 -17.11 12.66 -6.21
N ALA A 323 -16.06 12.12 -6.84
CA ALA A 323 -15.61 10.77 -6.57
C ALA A 323 -15.02 10.69 -5.14
N PRO A 324 -15.13 9.54 -4.46
CA PRO A 324 -14.43 9.33 -3.20
C PRO A 324 -12.92 9.53 -3.38
N SER A 325 -12.30 10.26 -2.47
CA SER A 325 -10.85 10.38 -2.43
C SER A 325 -10.19 9.03 -2.11
N ASP A 326 -8.98 8.86 -2.62
CA ASP A 326 -8.24 7.63 -2.57
C ASP A 326 -6.88 7.86 -1.88
N ALA A 327 -6.55 7.02 -0.89
CA ALA A 327 -5.30 7.15 -0.13
C ALA A 327 -4.05 6.83 -0.97
N ASP A 328 -4.16 5.93 -1.95
CA ASP A 328 -3.09 5.60 -2.90
C ASP A 328 -2.77 6.82 -3.77
N VAL A 329 -3.80 7.40 -4.40
CA VAL A 329 -3.64 8.58 -5.26
C VAL A 329 -3.21 9.80 -4.46
N THR A 330 -3.76 10.00 -3.26
CA THR A 330 -3.37 11.11 -2.39
C THR A 330 -1.89 11.01 -1.99
N GLY A 331 -1.41 9.81 -1.64
CA GLY A 331 0.01 9.56 -1.37
C GLY A 331 0.91 9.86 -2.57
N MET A 332 0.50 9.46 -3.77
CA MET A 332 1.21 9.80 -5.01
C MET A 332 1.30 11.31 -5.22
N VAL A 333 0.18 12.03 -5.13
CA VAL A 333 0.13 13.49 -5.35
C VAL A 333 1.01 14.23 -4.34
N LEU A 334 0.93 13.87 -3.07
CA LEU A 334 1.76 14.42 -1.99
C LEU A 334 3.25 14.30 -2.31
N THR A 335 3.68 13.16 -2.85
CA THR A 335 5.08 12.90 -3.21
C THR A 335 5.61 13.92 -4.23
N SER A 336 4.77 14.40 -5.15
CA SER A 336 5.14 15.42 -6.14
C SER A 336 4.99 16.86 -5.62
N LEU A 337 3.96 17.14 -4.83
CA LEU A 337 3.67 18.50 -4.35
C LEU A 337 4.59 18.92 -3.20
N ALA A 338 5.06 18.01 -2.36
CA ALA A 338 5.85 18.35 -1.19
C ALA A 338 7.23 18.96 -1.52
N VAL A 339 7.72 18.82 -2.75
CA VAL A 339 8.94 19.48 -3.24
C VAL A 339 8.65 20.84 -3.90
N GLN A 340 7.39 21.28 -3.93
CA GLN A 340 6.92 22.54 -4.52
C GLN A 340 6.35 23.51 -3.46
N LYS A 341 6.84 23.42 -2.20
CA LYS A 341 6.30 24.16 -1.04
C LYS A 341 6.41 25.68 -1.16
N ASP A 342 7.30 26.18 -2.02
CA ASP A 342 7.46 27.62 -2.27
C ASP A 342 6.27 28.21 -3.05
N GLN A 343 5.43 27.37 -3.66
CA GLN A 343 4.20 27.82 -4.33
C GLN A 343 3.10 28.09 -3.28
N PRO A 344 2.55 29.33 -3.16
CA PRO A 344 1.76 29.77 -2.00
C PRO A 344 0.55 28.91 -1.63
N GLN A 345 -0.08 28.23 -2.61
CA GLN A 345 -1.27 27.41 -2.38
C GLN A 345 -0.95 25.97 -1.94
N VAL A 346 0.28 25.52 -2.13
CA VAL A 346 0.70 24.14 -1.86
C VAL A 346 0.60 23.80 -0.36
N PRO A 347 1.14 24.60 0.59
CA PRO A 347 1.12 24.23 2.01
C PRO A 347 -0.28 23.95 2.56
N ALA A 348 -1.29 24.74 2.16
CA ALA A 348 -2.67 24.53 2.59
C ALA A 348 -3.27 23.23 2.03
N ALA A 349 -2.96 22.87 0.77
CA ALA A 349 -3.39 21.62 0.17
C ALA A 349 -2.72 20.41 0.85
N LEU A 350 -1.42 20.49 1.16
CA LEU A 350 -0.68 19.45 1.85
C LEU A 350 -1.27 19.15 3.25
N GLU A 351 -1.66 20.20 4.00
CA GLU A 351 -2.27 20.03 5.32
C GLU A 351 -3.65 19.37 5.26
N LYS A 352 -4.47 19.69 4.25
CA LYS A 352 -5.75 19.00 4.03
C LYS A 352 -5.55 17.52 3.72
N ALA A 353 -4.59 17.22 2.84
CA ALA A 353 -4.26 15.84 2.45
C ALA A 353 -3.72 15.01 3.61
N ARG A 354 -2.92 15.62 4.49
CA ARG A 354 -2.48 15.00 5.75
C ARG A 354 -3.67 14.59 6.62
N LYS A 355 -4.64 15.50 6.82
CA LYS A 355 -5.85 15.21 7.61
C LYS A 355 -6.70 14.11 6.96
N PHE A 356 -6.82 14.13 5.64
CA PHE A 356 -7.46 13.04 4.90
C PHE A 356 -6.78 11.70 5.21
N LEU A 357 -5.46 11.59 5.06
CA LEU A 357 -4.72 10.36 5.36
C LEU A 357 -4.81 9.95 6.84
N GLN A 358 -4.91 10.89 7.79
CA GLN A 358 -5.17 10.53 9.20
C GLN A 358 -6.55 9.89 9.35
N SER A 359 -7.58 10.47 8.73
CA SER A 359 -8.96 9.96 8.80
C SER A 359 -9.15 8.63 8.07
N SER A 360 -8.39 8.38 7.00
CA SER A 360 -8.46 7.15 6.20
C SER A 360 -7.65 5.99 6.78
N GLN A 361 -6.92 6.20 7.88
CA GLN A 361 -6.09 5.16 8.48
C GLN A 361 -6.95 4.05 9.12
N LEU A 362 -6.67 2.81 8.73
CA LEU A 362 -7.32 1.62 9.29
C LEU A 362 -6.76 1.26 10.66
N ASP A 363 -7.50 0.44 11.43
CA ASP A 363 -7.15 0.09 12.81
C ASP A 363 -5.86 -0.73 12.93
N ASN A 364 -5.48 -1.43 11.87
CA ASN A 364 -4.19 -2.12 11.78
C ASN A 364 -3.04 -1.19 11.34
N GLY A 365 -3.28 0.12 11.31
CA GLY A 365 -2.32 1.16 10.92
C GLY A 365 -2.16 1.36 9.41
N GLY A 366 -2.72 0.47 8.58
CA GLY A 366 -2.56 0.49 7.12
C GLY A 366 -3.63 1.28 6.37
N TYR A 367 -3.59 1.15 5.05
CA TYR A 367 -4.53 1.76 4.11
C TYR A 367 -4.98 0.75 3.06
N GLY A 368 -6.23 0.89 2.61
CA GLY A 368 -6.78 0.05 1.55
C GLY A 368 -8.26 0.32 1.33
N TYR A 369 -9.00 -0.72 0.92
CA TYR A 369 -10.40 -0.62 0.49
C TYR A 369 -11.25 -1.58 1.30
N ASP A 370 -12.53 -1.26 1.47
CA ASP A 370 -13.51 -2.09 2.18
C ASP A 370 -13.02 -2.52 3.58
N GLY A 371 -12.35 -1.61 4.29
CA GLY A 371 -11.80 -1.85 5.63
C GLY A 371 -10.56 -2.75 5.68
N ALA A 372 -10.06 -3.22 4.53
CA ALA A 372 -8.91 -4.11 4.44
C ALA A 372 -7.67 -3.38 3.91
N ALA A 373 -6.58 -3.43 4.68
CA ALA A 373 -5.30 -2.88 4.24
C ALA A 373 -4.69 -3.73 3.11
N ASN A 374 -3.96 -3.07 2.21
CA ASN A 374 -3.14 -3.72 1.19
C ASN A 374 -1.77 -3.03 1.08
N THR A 375 -0.80 -3.72 0.51
CA THR A 375 0.58 -3.22 0.37
C THR A 375 0.66 -1.94 -0.45
N ASN A 376 -0.03 -1.87 -1.59
CA ASN A 376 0.12 -0.76 -2.55
C ASN A 376 -0.38 0.56 -1.95
N THR A 377 -1.63 0.58 -1.49
CA THR A 377 -2.23 1.78 -0.89
C THR A 377 -1.46 2.21 0.37
N THR A 378 -1.05 1.26 1.21
CA THR A 378 -0.23 1.55 2.40
C THR A 378 1.13 2.13 2.02
N ALA A 379 1.79 1.57 1.00
CA ALA A 379 3.08 2.07 0.52
C ALA A 379 2.97 3.50 -0.03
N GLN A 380 1.97 3.82 -0.85
CA GLN A 380 1.77 5.19 -1.33
C GLN A 380 1.44 6.18 -0.23
N ALA A 381 0.58 5.81 0.72
CA ALA A 381 0.29 6.66 1.86
C ALA A 381 1.58 6.98 2.63
N ILE A 382 2.42 5.97 2.90
CA ILE A 382 3.74 6.16 3.51
C ILE A 382 4.62 7.10 2.67
N MET A 383 4.69 6.94 1.36
CA MET A 383 5.44 7.85 0.47
C MET A 383 4.99 9.30 0.65
N GLY A 384 3.67 9.54 0.67
CA GLY A 384 3.10 10.87 0.91
C GLY A 384 3.48 11.44 2.28
N LEU A 385 3.37 10.65 3.35
CA LEU A 385 3.75 11.06 4.71
C LEU A 385 5.23 11.44 4.79
N LEU A 386 6.10 10.61 4.22
CA LEU A 386 7.55 10.86 4.19
C LEU A 386 7.88 12.13 3.40
N ALA A 387 7.17 12.39 2.30
CA ALA A 387 7.33 13.61 1.53
C ALA A 387 6.95 14.87 2.34
N LEU A 388 5.97 14.77 3.23
CA LEU A 388 5.62 15.82 4.18
C LEU A 388 6.64 15.98 5.32
N GLY A 389 7.55 15.03 5.49
CA GLY A 389 8.50 14.98 6.61
C GLY A 389 7.91 14.35 7.87
N ILE A 390 6.86 13.55 7.73
CA ILE A 390 6.18 12.86 8.83
C ILE A 390 6.71 11.42 8.90
N ASP A 391 7.11 10.99 10.11
CA ASP A 391 7.52 9.60 10.33
C ASP A 391 6.27 8.69 10.34
N PRO A 392 6.11 7.75 9.39
CA PRO A 392 5.01 6.80 9.36
C PRO A 392 5.02 5.81 10.54
N ALA A 393 6.06 5.79 11.38
CA ALA A 393 6.07 5.07 12.65
C ALA A 393 5.82 5.99 13.86
N GLY A 394 5.52 7.27 13.61
CA GLY A 394 5.29 8.28 14.64
C GLY A 394 3.89 8.20 15.27
N ALA A 395 3.75 8.80 16.46
CA ALA A 395 2.51 8.81 17.22
C ALA A 395 1.32 9.39 16.46
N GLU A 396 1.57 10.34 15.55
CA GLU A 396 0.54 10.99 14.76
C GLU A 396 -0.22 10.05 13.82
N PHE A 397 0.46 9.02 13.30
CA PHE A 397 -0.10 7.99 12.42
C PHE A 397 -0.05 6.63 13.11
N THR A 398 -0.21 6.61 14.45
CA THR A 398 -0.35 5.37 15.21
C THR A 398 -1.80 5.26 15.69
N LYS A 399 -2.55 4.32 15.13
CA LYS A 399 -3.93 4.02 15.48
C LYS A 399 -3.98 2.64 16.14
N ASN A 400 -4.61 2.54 17.32
CA ASN A 400 -4.72 1.29 18.09
C ASN A 400 -3.37 0.58 18.32
N GLY A 401 -2.29 1.34 18.50
CA GLY A 401 -0.94 0.80 18.69
C GLY A 401 -0.25 0.30 17.40
N HIS A 402 -0.91 0.44 16.25
CA HIS A 402 -0.38 0.06 14.94
C HIS A 402 -0.11 1.29 14.07
N ASN A 403 0.98 1.26 13.31
CA ASN A 403 1.35 2.33 12.39
C ASN A 403 1.54 1.83 10.95
N PRO A 404 1.56 2.73 9.94
CA PRO A 404 1.66 2.34 8.54
C PRO A 404 2.87 1.47 8.22
N LEU A 405 4.03 1.73 8.86
CA LEU A 405 5.24 0.94 8.62
C LEU A 405 5.11 -0.50 9.14
N GLN A 406 4.42 -0.69 10.27
CA GLN A 406 4.10 -2.02 10.80
C GLN A 406 3.07 -2.75 9.93
N SER A 407 2.05 -2.04 9.44
CA SER A 407 1.09 -2.63 8.49
C SER A 407 1.79 -3.07 7.20
N LEU A 408 2.68 -2.24 6.65
CA LEU A 408 3.47 -2.60 5.47
C LEU A 408 4.31 -3.87 5.74
N ALA A 409 4.91 -3.96 6.92
CA ALA A 409 5.73 -5.09 7.32
C ALA A 409 4.95 -6.42 7.37
N SER A 410 3.66 -6.41 7.72
CA SER A 410 2.84 -7.64 7.78
C SER A 410 2.66 -8.30 6.42
N PHE A 411 2.79 -7.53 5.34
CA PHE A 411 2.69 -8.05 3.97
C PHE A 411 4.01 -8.61 3.42
N GLN A 412 5.13 -8.48 4.14
CA GLN A 412 6.38 -9.05 3.67
C GLN A 412 6.43 -10.56 3.94
N LEU A 413 6.78 -11.33 2.91
CA LEU A 413 7.01 -12.78 3.00
C LEU A 413 8.47 -13.07 3.36
N ASP A 414 8.74 -14.26 3.88
CA ASP A 414 10.10 -14.70 4.27
C ASP A 414 11.12 -14.65 3.12
N ASN A 415 10.67 -14.77 1.88
CA ASN A 415 11.52 -14.67 0.69
C ASN A 415 11.88 -13.21 0.32
N GLY A 416 11.36 -12.22 1.05
CA GLY A 416 11.61 -10.79 0.85
C GLY A 416 10.59 -10.08 -0.05
N GLY A 417 9.79 -10.82 -0.83
CA GLY A 417 8.69 -10.26 -1.63
C GLY A 417 7.51 -9.83 -0.76
N PHE A 418 6.63 -8.99 -1.32
CA PHE A 418 5.41 -8.55 -0.65
C PHE A 418 4.18 -9.14 -1.31
N LYS A 419 3.25 -9.65 -0.52
CA LYS A 419 1.90 -10.02 -0.98
C LYS A 419 1.04 -8.76 -1.14
N TYR A 420 -0.02 -8.83 -1.96
CA TYR A 420 -0.93 -7.69 -2.12
C TYR A 420 -1.79 -7.45 -0.86
N VAL A 421 -2.44 -8.51 -0.37
CA VAL A 421 -3.33 -8.51 0.81
C VAL A 421 -2.98 -9.66 1.73
N GLU A 422 -3.38 -9.57 3.00
CA GLU A 422 -2.95 -10.48 4.07
C GLU A 422 -3.25 -11.96 3.76
N LYS A 423 -4.41 -12.25 3.18
CA LYS A 423 -4.86 -13.61 2.84
C LYS A 423 -4.06 -14.30 1.73
N TYR A 424 -3.23 -13.56 0.99
CA TYR A 424 -2.43 -14.14 -0.09
C TYR A 424 -1.12 -14.72 0.45
N THR A 425 -0.62 -15.76 -0.24
CA THR A 425 0.59 -16.48 0.17
C THR A 425 1.75 -16.28 -0.80
N ALA A 426 1.50 -15.68 -1.96
CA ALA A 426 2.49 -15.42 -2.98
C ALA A 426 2.84 -13.93 -3.06
N ALA A 427 4.10 -13.65 -3.39
CA ALA A 427 4.55 -12.29 -3.66
C ALA A 427 3.89 -11.76 -4.93
N ASP A 428 3.43 -10.51 -4.87
CA ASP A 428 2.95 -9.76 -6.01
C ASP A 428 4.06 -8.81 -6.50
N GLY A 429 4.22 -8.72 -7.83
CA GLY A 429 5.30 -7.94 -8.44
C GLY A 429 5.17 -6.44 -8.20
N MET A 430 3.94 -5.90 -8.23
CA MET A 430 3.67 -4.49 -8.01
C MET A 430 3.72 -4.16 -6.51
N ALA A 431 3.13 -4.99 -5.66
CA ALA A 431 3.24 -4.84 -4.20
C ALA A 431 4.70 -4.78 -3.75
N THR A 432 5.52 -5.71 -4.23
CA THR A 432 6.96 -5.78 -3.91
C THR A 432 7.70 -4.54 -4.42
N GLU A 433 7.43 -4.12 -5.66
CA GLU A 433 7.99 -2.92 -6.25
C GLU A 433 7.69 -1.66 -5.42
N GLN A 434 6.42 -1.46 -5.05
CA GLN A 434 5.99 -0.27 -4.33
C GLN A 434 6.49 -0.24 -2.90
N ALA A 435 6.50 -1.39 -2.22
CA ALA A 435 7.13 -1.53 -0.92
C ALA A 435 8.64 -1.21 -0.98
N LEU A 436 9.36 -1.72 -2.00
CA LEU A 436 10.79 -1.51 -2.14
C LEU A 436 11.17 -0.01 -2.23
N TYR A 437 10.58 0.74 -3.18
CA TYR A 437 10.93 2.16 -3.28
C TYR A 437 10.41 2.97 -2.09
N THR A 438 9.32 2.54 -1.45
CA THR A 438 8.80 3.19 -0.23
C THR A 438 9.77 3.02 0.94
N LEU A 439 10.31 1.83 1.12
CA LEU A 439 11.33 1.57 2.15
C LEU A 439 12.66 2.26 1.83
N ALA A 440 13.00 2.43 0.55
CA ALA A 440 14.12 3.28 0.14
C ALA A 440 13.86 4.75 0.52
N GLN A 441 12.64 5.27 0.31
CA GLN A 441 12.26 6.62 0.73
C GLN A 441 12.26 6.76 2.25
N TYR A 442 11.86 5.74 3.00
CA TYR A 442 11.96 5.73 4.46
C TYR A 442 13.42 5.87 4.91
N ALA A 443 14.34 5.11 4.31
CA ALA A 443 15.77 5.25 4.58
C ALA A 443 16.28 6.67 4.29
N TYR A 444 15.92 7.25 3.13
CA TYR A 444 16.25 8.64 2.79
C TYR A 444 15.72 9.65 3.81
N PHE A 445 14.51 9.44 4.32
CA PHE A 445 13.92 10.27 5.36
C PHE A 445 14.71 10.21 6.67
N LYS A 446 15.07 9.01 7.15
CA LYS A 446 15.89 8.85 8.37
C LYS A 446 17.28 9.48 8.23
N GLU A 447 17.81 9.54 7.02
CA GLU A 447 19.11 10.14 6.70
C GLU A 447 19.03 11.62 6.29
N GLY A 448 17.83 12.23 6.22
CA GLY A 448 17.65 13.62 5.82
C GLY A 448 17.99 13.91 4.35
N LYS A 449 17.95 12.91 3.46
CA LYS A 449 18.34 13.01 2.05
C LYS A 449 17.25 13.55 1.12
N GLY A 450 16.04 13.82 1.63
CA GLY A 450 14.91 14.29 0.83
C GLY A 450 14.27 13.18 -0.01
N SER A 451 13.78 13.52 -1.21
CA SER A 451 13.04 12.57 -2.06
C SER A 451 13.97 11.63 -2.84
N ILE A 452 13.62 10.34 -2.92
CA ILE A 452 14.28 9.36 -3.79
C ILE A 452 14.14 9.70 -5.28
N PHE A 453 13.16 10.53 -5.64
CA PHE A 453 12.96 10.97 -7.02
C PHE A 453 13.83 12.18 -7.39
N ARG A 454 14.67 12.72 -6.49
CA ARG A 454 15.62 13.79 -6.81
C ARG A 454 17.05 13.30 -6.95
N TRP A 455 17.59 13.34 -8.15
CA TRP A 455 18.95 12.94 -8.50
C TRP A 455 19.86 14.17 -8.63
N THR A 456 20.96 14.14 -7.89
CA THR A 456 22.09 15.04 -8.11
C THR A 456 23.06 14.37 -9.08
N LEU A 457 23.00 14.74 -10.36
CA LEU A 457 23.95 14.29 -11.38
C LEU A 457 24.76 15.48 -11.87
N THR A 458 26.01 15.22 -12.27
CA THR A 458 26.79 16.17 -13.07
C THR A 458 26.01 16.58 -14.32
N ALA A 459 26.20 17.81 -14.80
CA ALA A 459 25.55 18.29 -16.00
C ALA A 459 25.77 17.32 -17.17
N ALA A 460 24.78 17.20 -18.05
CA ALA A 460 24.91 16.39 -19.26
C ALA A 460 26.19 16.80 -20.02
N PRO A 461 26.97 15.84 -20.55
CA PRO A 461 28.00 16.18 -21.52
C PRO A 461 27.40 17.07 -22.61
N LYS A 462 28.00 18.23 -22.89
CA LYS A 462 27.54 19.11 -23.95
C LYS A 462 27.47 18.30 -25.24
N PRO A 463 26.38 18.40 -26.03
CA PRO A 463 26.30 17.73 -27.32
C PRO A 463 27.58 18.02 -28.10
N ALA A 464 28.23 16.98 -28.62
CA ALA A 464 29.33 17.19 -29.54
C ALA A 464 28.80 18.13 -30.65
N PRO A 465 29.58 19.17 -31.06
CA PRO A 465 29.18 19.99 -32.18
C PRO A 465 28.79 19.05 -33.32
N ALA A 466 27.64 19.30 -33.95
CA ALA A 466 27.26 18.55 -35.15
C ALA A 466 28.50 18.49 -36.05
N PRO A 467 28.85 17.32 -36.62
CA PRO A 467 29.98 17.24 -37.55
C PRO A 467 29.81 18.38 -38.54
N VAL A 468 30.80 19.27 -38.60
CA VAL A 468 30.81 20.31 -39.62
C VAL A 468 30.70 19.54 -40.92
N GLN A 469 29.57 19.67 -41.61
CA GLN A 469 29.48 19.22 -42.99
C GLN A 469 30.49 20.09 -43.73
N VAL A 470 31.72 19.60 -43.84
CA VAL A 470 32.68 20.11 -44.81
C VAL A 470 31.95 19.96 -46.14
N PRO A 471 31.67 21.06 -46.86
CA PRO A 471 31.06 20.96 -48.17
C PRO A 471 31.93 20.00 -48.98
N THR A 472 31.35 18.88 -49.41
CA THR A 472 31.99 18.00 -50.38
C THR A 472 32.45 18.90 -51.54
N PRO A 473 33.73 18.93 -51.90
CA PRO A 473 34.19 19.70 -53.05
C PRO A 473 33.32 19.30 -54.24
N ALA A 474 32.67 20.29 -54.87
CA ALA A 474 31.89 20.05 -56.06
C ALA A 474 32.76 19.27 -57.06
N GLN A 475 32.32 18.07 -57.44
CA GLN A 475 32.94 17.38 -58.57
C GLN A 475 32.90 18.32 -59.79
N PRO A 476 34.01 18.48 -60.52
CA PRO A 476 33.98 19.24 -61.76
C PRO A 476 33.01 18.58 -62.73
N SER A 477 31.98 19.31 -63.14
CA SER A 477 31.01 18.91 -64.14
C SER A 477 31.74 18.56 -65.45
N THR A 478 31.79 17.27 -65.80
CA THR A 478 32.16 16.84 -67.14
C THR A 478 31.00 17.16 -68.08
N VAL A 479 31.25 18.05 -69.03
CA VAL A 479 30.37 18.35 -70.17
C VAL A 479 30.19 17.09 -71.03
N PRO A 480 28.96 16.61 -71.29
CA PRO A 480 28.69 15.68 -72.37
C PRO A 480 28.39 16.44 -73.68
N PRO A 481 28.72 15.86 -74.85
CA PRO A 481 28.65 16.54 -76.13
C PRO A 481 27.23 16.66 -76.68
N VAL A 482 27.06 17.67 -77.53
CA VAL A 482 25.87 17.98 -78.32
C VAL A 482 25.56 16.85 -79.30
N SER A 483 24.31 16.39 -79.34
CA SER A 483 23.72 15.73 -80.52
C SER A 483 22.20 15.92 -80.54
N ASN A 484 21.74 16.56 -81.62
CA ASN A 484 20.34 16.77 -82.01
C ASN A 484 19.61 15.44 -82.21
N THR A 485 18.32 15.32 -81.83
CA THR A 485 17.16 15.25 -82.75
C THR A 485 15.82 14.96 -82.05
N THR A 486 14.80 15.74 -82.47
CA THR A 486 13.34 15.46 -82.62
C THR A 486 12.47 14.98 -81.45
N ALA A 487 11.45 15.81 -81.14
CA ALA A 487 10.17 15.42 -80.51
C ALA A 487 9.27 14.66 -81.53
N PRO A 488 8.18 13.95 -81.15
CA PRO A 488 6.98 14.65 -80.66
C PRO A 488 6.10 13.91 -79.61
N ALA A 489 5.30 14.75 -78.94
CA ALA A 489 3.88 14.61 -78.58
C ALA A 489 3.32 13.42 -77.72
N GLN A 490 2.75 13.84 -76.58
CA GLN A 490 1.41 13.54 -76.02
C GLN A 490 0.73 12.20 -76.37
N THR A 491 0.21 11.50 -75.35
CA THR A 491 -1.24 11.38 -75.07
C THR A 491 -1.54 10.57 -73.80
N ALA A 492 -2.75 10.77 -73.29
CA ALA A 492 -3.30 10.37 -72.01
C ALA A 492 -3.99 9.00 -71.98
N SER A 493 -4.53 8.67 -70.80
CA SER A 493 -5.51 7.59 -70.48
C SER A 493 -4.92 6.18 -70.36
N GLY A 494 -5.33 5.30 -69.46
CA GLY A 494 -6.36 5.33 -68.43
C GLY A 494 -6.47 3.95 -67.78
N GLN A 495 -7.17 3.91 -66.64
CA GLN A 495 -7.96 2.78 -66.11
C GLN A 495 -7.27 1.52 -65.49
N THR A 496 -7.50 1.41 -64.17
CA THR A 496 -8.14 0.31 -63.42
C THR A 496 -7.73 -1.15 -63.67
N GLY A 497 -7.41 -1.87 -62.59
CA GLY A 497 -7.44 -3.33 -62.60
C GLY A 497 -6.87 -4.00 -61.33
N THR A 498 -7.78 -4.36 -60.45
CA THR A 498 -7.73 -5.21 -59.24
C THR A 498 -6.84 -6.47 -59.21
N SER A 499 -6.22 -6.65 -58.04
CA SER A 499 -6.21 -7.83 -57.12
C SER A 499 -5.55 -9.17 -57.45
N ALA A 500 -4.94 -9.69 -56.36
CA ALA A 500 -4.83 -11.09 -55.91
C ALA A 500 -3.81 -11.96 -56.65
N ALA A 501 -2.65 -12.21 -56.05
CA ALA A 501 -2.38 -13.19 -54.99
C ALA A 501 -2.21 -14.62 -55.51
N SER A 502 -1.05 -15.19 -55.21
CA SER A 502 -0.88 -16.41 -54.41
C SER A 502 0.13 -17.40 -54.98
N GLY A 503 0.83 -18.01 -54.03
CA GLY A 503 1.55 -19.27 -54.15
C GLY A 503 3.02 -19.07 -54.50
N GLN A 504 3.97 -19.72 -53.85
CA GLN A 504 4.01 -20.88 -52.95
C GLN A 504 5.53 -20.97 -52.64
N THR A 505 6.08 -21.28 -51.46
CA THR A 505 5.87 -22.43 -50.58
C THR A 505 6.79 -22.30 -49.36
N LEU A 506 6.24 -22.63 -48.19
CA LEU A 506 6.87 -23.10 -46.92
C LEU A 506 7.29 -24.59 -47.07
N PRO A 507 7.70 -25.39 -46.05
CA PRO A 507 8.07 -25.19 -44.61
C PRO A 507 9.45 -25.88 -44.28
N ASP A 508 10.02 -25.90 -43.06
CA ASP A 508 9.69 -26.69 -41.84
C ASP A 508 10.60 -26.23 -40.68
N THR A 509 10.09 -25.76 -39.55
CA THR A 509 9.54 -26.46 -38.35
C THR A 509 10.57 -27.04 -37.36
N ALA A 510 10.48 -26.55 -36.12
CA ALA A 510 10.36 -27.39 -34.94
C ALA A 510 9.43 -26.67 -33.94
N MET A 511 8.16 -27.10 -33.98
CA MET A 511 7.16 -26.90 -32.93
C MET A 511 7.36 -27.94 -31.82
N PHE A 512 6.90 -27.63 -30.62
CA PHE A 512 5.79 -28.39 -30.00
C PHE A 512 5.00 -27.44 -29.10
N GLY A 513 3.76 -27.19 -29.48
CA GLY A 513 2.67 -26.88 -28.55
C GLY A 513 1.68 -28.04 -28.54
N ALA A 514 0.87 -28.13 -27.49
CA ALA A 514 -0.58 -28.28 -27.60
C ALA A 514 -1.24 -28.22 -26.22
N SER A 515 -2.32 -27.47 -26.21
CA SER A 515 -3.33 -27.15 -25.19
C SER A 515 -4.41 -28.22 -25.02
N GLU A 516 -5.13 -28.18 -23.90
CA GLU A 516 -6.60 -28.35 -23.81
C GLU A 516 -7.11 -27.57 -22.56
N THR A 517 -7.73 -26.39 -22.72
CA THR A 517 -9.18 -26.08 -22.60
C THR A 517 -9.84 -26.30 -21.23
N ALA A 518 -10.14 -25.21 -20.50
CA ALA A 518 -11.48 -24.79 -20.01
C ALA A 518 -11.38 -23.71 -18.90
N ALA A 519 -12.31 -22.76 -18.92
CA ALA A 519 -12.62 -21.73 -17.89
C ALA A 519 -11.69 -20.50 -17.77
N ALA A 520 -12.00 -19.45 -18.54
CA ALA A 520 -11.76 -18.07 -18.12
C ALA A 520 -12.86 -17.16 -18.71
N ALA A 521 -14.03 -17.20 -18.08
CA ALA A 521 -15.01 -16.13 -18.11
C ALA A 521 -14.93 -15.39 -16.77
N GLY A 522 -14.90 -14.06 -16.79
CA GLY A 522 -15.05 -13.21 -15.60
C GLY A 522 -13.83 -12.33 -15.34
N GLY A 523 -13.99 -11.03 -15.58
CA GLY A 523 -12.97 -10.03 -15.23
C GLY A 523 -13.07 -8.69 -15.96
N LEU A 524 -14.25 -8.31 -16.45
CA LEU A 524 -14.56 -6.96 -16.89
C LEU A 524 -16.04 -6.71 -16.63
N VAL A 525 -16.37 -5.48 -16.23
CA VAL A 525 -17.69 -4.93 -15.83
C VAL A 525 -17.93 -4.93 -14.32
N LEU A 526 -17.79 -3.74 -13.71
CA LEU A 526 -18.84 -3.06 -12.90
C LEU A 526 -18.27 -1.81 -12.19
N ILE A 527 -18.25 -0.65 -12.87
CA ILE A 527 -18.62 0.64 -12.25
C ILE A 527 -19.35 1.43 -13.31
N LEU A 528 -20.67 1.27 -13.38
CA LEU A 528 -21.64 2.22 -13.95
C LEU A 528 -23.05 1.68 -13.64
N ALA A 529 -23.54 1.89 -12.42
CA ALA A 529 -24.97 1.83 -12.09
C ALA A 529 -25.21 2.46 -10.70
N GLY A 530 -25.29 3.79 -10.65
CA GLY A 530 -25.63 4.52 -9.43
C GLY A 530 -26.33 5.85 -9.70
N ALA A 531 -27.01 5.98 -10.84
CA ALA A 531 -27.80 7.17 -11.17
C ALA A 531 -28.86 6.83 -12.21
N THR A 532 -29.95 6.15 -11.82
CA THR A 532 -31.27 6.15 -12.51
C THR A 532 -32.27 5.19 -11.85
N LEU A 533 -32.53 5.31 -10.54
CA LEU A 533 -33.76 4.76 -9.93
C LEU A 533 -34.37 5.75 -8.94
N TRP A 534 -34.63 6.97 -9.40
CA TRP A 534 -35.65 7.82 -8.79
C TRP A 534 -36.33 8.67 -9.85
N ARG A 535 -37.27 8.06 -10.57
CA ARG A 535 -38.42 8.75 -11.18
C ARG A 535 -39.43 7.75 -11.72
N ARG A 536 -40.62 7.81 -11.11
CA ARG A 536 -41.96 7.38 -11.60
C ARG A 536 -42.35 5.91 -11.42
N LYS A 537 -43.12 5.65 -10.36
CA LYS A 537 -44.60 5.63 -10.38
C LYS A 537 -45.10 5.55 -8.92
N ALA A 538 -46.23 6.07 -8.48
CA ALA A 538 -47.21 7.10 -8.89
C ALA A 538 -48.47 6.76 -8.07
N ALA A 539 -49.16 7.79 -7.57
CA ALA A 539 -50.36 7.75 -6.71
C ALA A 539 -50.08 7.62 -5.21
#